data_AF-N1U0W2-F1
#
_entry.id   AF-N1U0W2-F1
#
_cell.length_a   1.000
_cell.length_b   1.000
_cell.length_c   1.000
_cell.angle_alpha   90.00
_cell.angle_beta   90.00
_cell.angle_gamma   90.00
#
_symmetry.space_group_name_H-M   'P 1'
#
loop_
_entity.id
_entity.type
_entity.pdbx_description
1 polymer ?
#
loop_
_entity_poly.entity_id
_entity_poly.type
_entity_poly.pdbx_seq_one_letter_code
_entity_poly.pdbx_strand_id
1 'polypeptide(L)'
;MQESGLKPILWTNKELILLDQRVLPGTTSYLTAKTLEDCIFAIREMVVRGAPAIAITGAFGIALYLNGLSSKPTFSELKIKLDELLESRPTAVNLRLAIEEFFSRFPKRIIPPLI
;
A
#
# COMPACT_ATOMS: atom_id res chain seq x y z
N MET A 1 -2.16 27.35 20.96
CA MET A 1 -2.61 25.94 20.90
C MET A 1 -2.02 25.36 19.63
N GLN A 2 -1.15 24.36 19.74
CA GLN A 2 -0.59 23.72 18.55
C GLN A 2 -1.68 22.80 18.01
N GLU A 3 -2.31 23.19 16.90
CA GLU A 3 -3.26 22.31 16.20
C GLU A 3 -2.48 21.09 15.68
N SER A 4 -2.40 20.05 16.50
CA SER A 4 -2.00 18.73 16.03
C SER A 4 -3.15 18.16 15.22
N GLY A 5 -3.25 18.55 13.95
CA GLY A 5 -4.27 18.08 13.03
C GLY A 5 -4.26 16.56 12.88
N LEU A 6 -5.42 16.00 12.48
CA LEU A 6 -5.54 14.57 12.17
C LEU A 6 -4.52 14.18 11.10
N LYS A 7 -3.75 13.14 11.37
CA LYS A 7 -2.80 12.55 10.42
C LYS A 7 -3.43 11.29 9.82
N PRO A 8 -3.88 11.31 8.55
CA PRO A 8 -4.61 10.16 7.97
C PRO A 8 -3.74 8.95 7.72
N ILE A 9 -2.45 9.17 7.44
CA ILE A 9 -1.45 8.16 7.12
C ILE A 9 -0.16 8.55 7.85
N LEU A 10 0.41 7.62 8.62
CA LEU A 10 1.73 7.78 9.21
C LEU A 10 2.57 6.54 8.90
N TRP A 11 3.85 6.75 8.60
CA TRP A 11 4.82 5.69 8.35
C TRP A 11 5.91 5.72 9.41
N THR A 12 6.22 4.57 10.01
CA THR A 12 7.20 4.47 11.11
C THR A 12 8.51 3.77 10.69
N ASN A 13 8.76 3.63 9.38
CA ASN A 13 9.81 2.77 8.80
C ASN A 13 9.61 1.26 8.99
N LYS A 14 8.62 0.84 9.78
CA LYS A 14 8.31 -0.57 10.04
C LYS A 14 6.85 -0.92 9.76
N GLU A 15 5.95 0.03 9.96
CA GLU A 15 4.50 -0.17 9.86
C GLU A 15 3.83 1.10 9.37
N LEU A 16 2.65 0.92 8.78
CA LEU A 16 1.79 1.99 8.31
C LEU A 16 0.63 2.15 9.30
N ILE A 17 0.46 3.34 9.84
CA ILE A 17 -0.63 3.67 10.76
C ILE A 17 -1.66 4.48 9.98
N LEU A 18 -2.89 3.98 9.92
CA LEU A 18 -3.99 4.54 9.14
C LEU A 18 -5.08 5.04 10.08
N LEU A 19 -5.57 6.25 9.84
CA LEU A 19 -6.71 6.79 10.55
C LEU A 19 -7.98 6.00 10.22
N ASP A 20 -8.69 5.62 11.28
CA ASP A 20 -10.06 5.09 11.42
C ASP A 20 -11.16 5.83 10.65
N GLN A 21 -11.15 5.98 9.32
CA GLN A 21 -12.11 6.90 8.67
C GLN A 21 -13.58 6.46 8.78
N ARG A 22 -13.87 5.21 9.16
CA ARG A 22 -15.24 4.70 9.31
C ARG A 22 -15.93 5.23 10.57
N VAL A 23 -15.14 5.59 11.58
CA VAL A 23 -15.64 5.97 12.90
C VAL A 23 -15.63 7.48 13.15
N LEU A 24 -15.14 8.26 12.18
CA LEU A 24 -15.20 9.72 12.20
C LEU A 24 -16.62 10.22 11.87
N PRO A 25 -17.04 11.37 12.44
CA PRO A 25 -16.33 12.19 13.42
C PRO A 25 -16.51 11.71 14.87
N GLY A 26 -17.20 10.59 15.11
CA GLY A 26 -17.60 10.14 16.45
C GLY A 26 -16.42 9.75 17.36
N THR A 27 -15.43 9.04 16.81
CA THR A 27 -14.18 8.76 17.54
C THR A 27 -12.97 8.77 16.61
N THR A 28 -11.80 9.01 17.19
CA THR A 28 -10.51 8.93 16.49
C THR A 28 -9.84 7.62 16.87
N SER A 29 -9.75 6.71 15.91
CA SER A 29 -9.06 5.42 16.07
C SER A 29 -8.01 5.25 14.97
N TYR A 30 -7.07 4.35 15.16
CA TYR A 30 -6.02 4.06 14.19
C TYR A 30 -5.86 2.55 13.98
N LEU A 31 -5.65 2.14 12.74
CA LEU A 31 -5.27 0.77 12.37
C LEU A 31 -3.77 0.73 12.06
N THR A 32 -3.05 -0.21 12.66
CA THR A 32 -1.64 -0.47 12.37
C THR A 32 -1.52 -1.62 11.37
N ALA A 33 -1.06 -1.33 10.17
CA ALA A 33 -0.78 -2.29 9.12
C ALA A 33 0.72 -2.65 9.11
N LYS A 34 1.01 -3.95 9.23
CA LYS A 34 2.38 -4.51 9.25
C LYS A 34 2.67 -5.36 8.02
N THR A 35 1.63 -5.74 7.28
CA THR A 35 1.71 -6.59 6.09
C THR A 35 0.97 -5.95 4.91
N LEU A 36 1.22 -6.46 3.70
CA LEU A 36 0.44 -6.08 2.52
C LEU A 36 -1.04 -6.44 2.72
N GLU A 37 -1.30 -7.58 3.36
CA GLU A 37 -2.64 -8.09 3.65
C GLU A 37 -3.41 -7.12 4.57
N ASP A 38 -2.74 -6.52 5.57
CA ASP A 38 -3.35 -5.48 6.41
C ASP A 38 -3.71 -4.22 5.60
N CYS A 39 -2.85 -3.82 4.65
CA CYS A 39 -3.12 -2.69 3.76
C CYS A 39 -4.30 -2.97 2.82
N ILE A 40 -4.35 -4.18 2.23
CA ILE A 40 -5.46 -4.64 1.40
C ILE A 40 -6.76 -4.63 2.20
N PHE A 41 -6.75 -5.14 3.42
CA PHE A 41 -7.88 -5.09 4.35
C PHE A 41 -8.30 -3.63 4.59
N ALA A 42 -7.37 -2.75 4.93
CA ALA A 42 -7.68 -1.35 5.22
C ALA A 42 -8.31 -0.61 4.02
N ILE A 43 -7.86 -0.91 2.80
CA ILE A 43 -8.44 -0.36 1.56
C ILE A 43 -9.85 -0.93 1.32
N ARG A 44 -10.00 -2.26 1.43
CA ARG A 44 -11.24 -2.99 1.16
C ARG A 44 -12.36 -2.60 2.12
N GLU A 45 -12.05 -2.58 3.42
CA GLU A 45 -12.99 -2.25 4.49
C GLU A 45 -13.23 -0.74 4.63
N MET A 46 -12.60 0.09 3.79
CA MET A 46 -12.71 1.55 3.83
C MET A 46 -12.23 2.18 5.14
N VAL A 47 -11.32 1.52 5.86
CA VAL A 47 -10.52 2.15 6.93
C VAL A 47 -9.79 3.37 6.37
N VAL A 48 -9.18 3.20 5.20
CA VAL A 48 -8.66 4.29 4.39
C VAL A 48 -9.47 4.42 3.11
N ARG A 49 -9.82 5.65 2.74
CA ARG A 49 -10.58 5.98 1.53
C ARG A 49 -10.11 7.31 0.95
N GLY A 50 -10.57 7.58 -0.27
CA GLY A 50 -10.08 8.68 -1.10
C GLY A 50 -8.97 8.20 -2.02
N ALA A 51 -9.06 8.53 -3.31
CA ALA A 51 -8.21 7.92 -4.33
C ALA A 51 -6.69 8.11 -4.08
N PRO A 52 -6.20 9.29 -3.64
CA PRO A 52 -4.79 9.46 -3.29
C PRO A 52 -4.35 8.62 -2.09
N ALA A 53 -5.18 8.55 -1.04
CA ALA A 53 -4.86 7.81 0.17
C ALA A 53 -4.82 6.30 -0.08
N ILE A 54 -5.72 5.78 -0.91
CA ILE A 54 -5.72 4.37 -1.35
C ILE A 54 -4.42 4.05 -2.10
N ALA A 55 -3.98 4.91 -3.03
CA ALA A 55 -2.75 4.70 -3.77
C ALA A 55 -1.50 4.69 -2.87
N ILE A 56 -1.42 5.63 -1.92
CA ILE A 56 -0.32 5.70 -0.94
C ILE A 56 -0.32 4.45 -0.06
N THR A 57 -1.47 4.03 0.47
CA THR A 57 -1.57 2.82 1.28
C THR A 57 -1.16 1.57 0.50
N GLY A 58 -1.57 1.45 -0.76
CA GLY A 58 -1.16 0.35 -1.62
C GLY A 58 0.35 0.30 -1.84
N ALA A 59 0.98 1.45 -2.11
CA ALA A 59 2.43 1.54 -2.28
C ALA A 59 3.20 1.14 -1.01
N PHE A 60 2.74 1.57 0.17
CA PHE A 60 3.34 1.14 1.44
C PHE A 60 3.08 -0.34 1.75
N GLY A 61 1.94 -0.90 1.35
CA GLY A 61 1.70 -2.34 1.44
C GLY A 61 2.72 -3.15 0.65
N ILE A 62 3.06 -2.71 -0.57
CA ILE A 62 4.12 -3.33 -1.37
C ILE A 62 5.49 -3.16 -0.72
N ALA A 63 5.79 -1.99 -0.15
CA ALA A 63 7.02 -1.78 0.60
C ALA A 63 7.14 -2.71 1.83
N LEU A 64 6.05 -2.92 2.56
CA LEU A 64 5.98 -3.87 3.68
C LEU A 64 6.24 -5.31 3.22
N TYR A 65 5.60 -5.73 2.11
CA TYR A 65 5.84 -7.03 1.50
C TYR A 65 7.32 -7.20 1.15
N LEU A 66 7.91 -6.25 0.41
CA LEU A 66 9.32 -6.31 -0.01
C LEU A 66 10.30 -6.32 1.17
N ASN A 67 10.02 -5.57 2.23
CA ASN A 67 10.84 -5.54 3.45
C ASN A 67 10.78 -6.85 4.25
N GLY A 68 9.71 -7.64 4.08
CA GLY A 68 9.54 -8.93 4.76
C GLY A 68 10.23 -10.11 4.07
N LEU A 69 10.78 -9.92 2.86
CA LEU A 69 11.42 -10.98 2.10
C LEU A 69 12.91 -11.12 2.44
N SER A 70 13.38 -12.37 2.51
CA SER A 70 14.81 -12.68 2.67
C SER A 70 15.62 -12.45 1.39
N SER A 71 14.96 -12.34 0.25
CA SER A 71 15.57 -12.13 -1.07
C SER A 71 14.64 -11.30 -1.96
N LYS A 72 15.19 -10.71 -3.04
CA LYS A 72 14.38 -9.94 -3.99
C LYS A 72 13.38 -10.88 -4.70
N PRO A 73 12.09 -10.51 -4.80
CA PRO A 73 11.12 -11.34 -5.51
C PRO A 73 11.39 -11.27 -7.01
N THR A 74 10.98 -12.32 -7.70
CA THR A 74 10.84 -12.31 -9.16
C THR A 74 9.73 -11.35 -9.57
N PHE A 75 9.76 -10.93 -10.84
CA PHE A 75 8.70 -10.10 -11.40
C PHE A 75 7.32 -10.76 -11.29
N SER A 76 7.23 -12.07 -11.47
CA SER A 76 5.98 -12.83 -11.38
C SER A 76 5.40 -12.85 -9.97
N GLU A 77 6.24 -13.04 -8.95
CA GLU A 77 5.81 -13.00 -7.54
C GLU A 77 5.29 -11.61 -7.16
N LEU A 78 6.02 -10.56 -7.56
CA LEU A 78 5.58 -9.18 -7.33
C LEU A 78 4.28 -8.85 -8.06
N LYS A 79 4.11 -9.37 -9.29
CA LYS A 79 2.88 -9.18 -10.07
C LYS A 79 1.66 -9.79 -9.37
N ILE A 80 1.77 -11.00 -8.80
CA ILE A 80 0.68 -11.63 -8.05
C ILE A 80 0.22 -10.73 -6.90
N LYS A 81 1.16 -10.17 -6.14
CA LYS A 81 0.84 -9.25 -5.02
C LYS A 81 0.21 -7.93 -5.46
N LEU A 82 0.60 -7.42 -6.61
CA LEU A 82 0.00 -6.22 -7.19
C LEU A 82 -1.42 -6.51 -7.71
N ASP A 83 -1.65 -7.68 -8.30
CA ASP A 83 -2.98 -8.12 -8.72
C ASP A 83 -3.91 -8.28 -7.49
N GLU A 84 -3.44 -8.91 -6.39
CA GLU A 84 -4.18 -8.97 -5.12
C GLU A 84 -4.58 -7.58 -4.59
N LEU A 85 -3.66 -6.61 -4.68
CA LEU A 85 -3.89 -5.24 -4.27
C LEU A 85 -4.92 -4.52 -5.18
N LEU A 86 -4.88 -4.74 -6.49
CA LEU A 86 -5.85 -4.18 -7.43
C LEU A 86 -7.27 -4.72 -7.20
N GLU A 87 -7.39 -6.01 -6.88
CA GLU A 87 -8.67 -6.65 -6.57
C GLU A 87 -9.27 -6.18 -5.24
N SER A 88 -8.50 -5.48 -4.38
CA SER A 88 -9.05 -4.89 -3.16
C SER A 88 -10.20 -3.93 -3.44
N ARG A 89 -10.10 -3.14 -4.52
CA ARG A 89 -11.13 -2.21 -5.03
C ARG A 89 -10.97 -1.99 -6.55
N PRO A 90 -11.64 -2.79 -7.41
CA PRO A 90 -11.42 -2.81 -8.87
C PRO A 90 -11.62 -1.47 -9.60
N THR A 91 -12.42 -0.56 -9.03
CA THR A 91 -12.72 0.76 -9.58
C THR A 91 -11.73 1.85 -9.16
N ALA A 92 -10.70 1.54 -8.36
CA ALA A 92 -9.69 2.50 -7.92
C ALA A 92 -8.69 2.81 -9.05
N VAL A 93 -9.12 3.60 -10.04
CA VAL A 93 -8.30 3.98 -11.21
C VAL A 93 -6.95 4.56 -10.80
N ASN A 94 -6.88 5.36 -9.74
CA ASN A 94 -5.60 5.94 -9.27
C ASN A 94 -4.65 4.89 -8.67
N LEU A 95 -5.18 3.84 -8.04
CA LEU A 95 -4.36 2.72 -7.57
C LEU A 95 -3.75 1.98 -8.76
N ARG A 96 -4.56 1.75 -9.80
CA ARG A 96 -4.12 1.16 -11.07
C ARG A 96 -3.03 1.99 -11.73
N LEU A 97 -3.24 3.30 -11.90
CA LEU A 97 -2.24 4.21 -12.49
C LEU A 97 -0.95 4.25 -11.67
N ALA A 98 -1.02 4.25 -10.35
CA ALA A 98 0.16 4.23 -9.49
C ALA A 98 0.97 2.93 -9.63
N ILE A 99 0.27 1.79 -9.75
CA ILE A 99 0.89 0.47 -9.97
C ILE A 99 1.51 0.38 -11.37
N GLU A 100 0.82 0.87 -12.40
CA GLU A 100 1.32 0.94 -13.78
C GLU A 100 2.57 1.82 -13.88
N GLU A 101 2.57 2.99 -13.23
CA GLU A 101 3.74 3.86 -13.15
C GLU A 101 4.91 3.18 -12.44
N PHE A 102 4.65 2.50 -11.31
CA PHE A 102 5.66 1.71 -10.61
C PHE A 102 6.28 0.64 -11.52
N PHE A 103 5.46 -0.09 -12.28
CA PHE A 103 5.94 -1.08 -13.24
C PHE A 103 6.76 -0.47 -14.38
N SER A 104 6.39 0.71 -14.87
CA SER A 104 7.13 1.39 -15.94
C SER A 104 8.59 1.67 -15.55
N ARG A 105 8.84 1.87 -14.25
CA ARG A 105 10.16 2.13 -13.66
C ARG A 105 10.90 0.85 -13.25
N PHE A 106 10.20 -0.28 -13.18
CA PHE A 106 10.82 -1.56 -12.90
C PHE A 106 11.53 -2.05 -14.18
N PRO A 107 12.86 -2.23 -14.15
CA PRO A 107 13.59 -2.61 -15.36
C PRO A 107 13.08 -3.96 -15.87
N LYS A 108 12.54 -4.01 -17.10
CA LYS A 108 12.10 -5.24 -17.79
C LYS A 108 13.23 -6.26 -18.03
N ARG A 109 14.45 -5.97 -17.58
CA ARG A 109 15.68 -6.71 -17.91
C ARG A 109 16.36 -7.16 -16.62
N ILE A 110 15.99 -8.34 -16.12
CA ILE A 110 16.96 -9.21 -15.46
C ILE A 110 17.80 -9.77 -16.61
N ILE A 111 18.93 -9.14 -16.90
CA ILE A 111 19.96 -9.79 -17.72
C ILE A 111 20.43 -10.97 -16.86
N PRO A 112 20.30 -12.23 -17.29
CA PRO A 112 20.94 -13.33 -16.58
C PRO A 112 22.44 -13.01 -16.48
N PRO A 113 23.14 -13.41 -15.40
CA PRO A 113 24.57 -13.20 -15.33
C PRO A 113 25.19 -13.77 -16.61
N LEU A 114 25.93 -12.92 -17.34
CA LEU A 114 26.84 -13.40 -18.35
C LEU A 114 27.98 -14.07 -17.58
N ILE A 115 28.13 -15.37 -17.88
CA ILE A 115 29.14 -16.34 -17.42
C ILE A 115 28.70 -17.14 -16.20
#